data_AF-B7PDN9-F1
#
_entry.id   AF-B7PDN9-F1
#
_cell.length_a   1.000
_cell.length_b   1.000
_cell.length_c   1.000
_cell.angle_alpha   90.00
_cell.angle_beta   90.00
_cell.angle_gamma   90.00
#
_symmetry.space_group_name_H-M   'P 1'
#
loop_
_entity.id
_entity.type
_entity.pdbx_description
1 polymer ?
#
loop_
_entity_poly.entity_id
_entity_poly.type
_entity_poly.pdbx_seq_one_letter_code
_entity_poly.pdbx_strand_id
1 'polypeptide(L)'
;MERHRMIHEPEVLAVAPEGEEPAAEEGRAPRWRDEEEDSEGEDLDEEIVEDEAKKELMEEKKVEDAEDWVNTDDENDEAAYEAWKLRELRRIKRDKDEKEQYERERMEVERMHSMTEEERRAELRANPRVVTNKASKGKYKFLQKYYHRGAFFLEQEDNVYKRDFSAPTLEDHFDKTILPKVMQVKNFGRSGRTKYTHLVDQDTTLFDSPWMSETAQNLKFHANQAGGMKQVFDRPTAKKRKTAPT
;
A
#
# COMPACT_ATOMS: atom_id res chain seq x y z
N MET A 1 -10.03 61.29 -14.93
CA MET A 1 -11.09 62.18 -15.45
C MET A 1 -12.40 61.42 -15.44
N GLU A 2 -13.44 62.12 -14.99
CA GLU A 2 -14.90 61.89 -15.09
C GLU A 2 -15.40 60.49 -15.52
N ARG A 3 -16.19 59.74 -14.75
CA ARG A 3 -17.55 59.99 -14.19
C ARG A 3 -18.72 59.86 -15.20
N HIS A 4 -19.70 59.05 -14.76
CA HIS A 4 -21.17 59.11 -14.98
C HIS A 4 -21.72 58.49 -16.28
N ARG A 5 -22.53 57.41 -16.19
CA ARG A 5 -23.98 57.30 -15.84
C ARG A 5 -24.89 57.98 -16.87
N MET A 6 -25.81 57.22 -17.49
CA MET A 6 -27.26 57.35 -17.27
C MET A 6 -28.07 56.28 -18.01
N ILE A 7 -29.22 55.99 -17.43
CA ILE A 7 -30.25 54.98 -17.71
C ILE A 7 -31.27 55.56 -18.71
N HIS A 8 -31.93 54.71 -19.52
CA HIS A 8 -33.31 54.98 -19.92
C HIS A 8 -34.15 53.69 -20.00
N GLU A 9 -35.39 53.86 -19.57
CA GLU A 9 -36.36 52.90 -19.02
C GLU A 9 -37.15 52.10 -20.08
N PRO A 10 -37.75 50.95 -19.73
CA PRO A 10 -38.94 50.44 -20.39
C PRO A 10 -40.23 50.86 -19.66
N GLU A 11 -41.20 51.31 -20.44
CA GLU A 11 -42.51 51.84 -20.06
C GLU A 11 -43.43 50.76 -19.41
N VAL A 12 -44.15 51.20 -18.38
CA VAL A 12 -45.11 50.43 -17.58
C VAL A 12 -46.53 50.55 -18.12
N LEU A 13 -47.30 49.45 -18.13
CA LEU A 13 -48.76 49.49 -18.19
C LEU A 13 -49.38 48.58 -17.11
N ALA A 14 -49.83 49.27 -16.05
CA ALA A 14 -50.93 49.02 -15.11
C ALA A 14 -51.03 47.74 -14.24
N VAL A 15 -51.38 47.99 -12.97
CA VAL A 15 -51.49 47.09 -11.81
C VAL A 15 -52.96 46.94 -11.38
N ALA A 16 -53.42 45.67 -11.26
CA ALA A 16 -54.29 45.03 -10.23
C ALA A 16 -55.74 45.54 -9.98
N PRO A 17 -56.68 44.83 -9.27
CA PRO A 17 -56.45 43.96 -8.09
C PRO A 17 -57.28 42.66 -7.89
N GLU A 18 -56.66 41.76 -7.10
CA GLU A 18 -57.18 40.96 -5.97
C GLU A 18 -58.35 39.97 -6.08
N GLY A 19 -58.13 38.75 -5.56
CA GLY A 19 -59.18 37.96 -4.87
C GLY A 19 -59.17 36.44 -5.06
N GLU A 20 -58.28 35.74 -4.34
CA GLU A 20 -58.48 34.46 -3.59
C GLU A 20 -58.91 33.14 -4.30
N GLU A 21 -58.16 32.07 -3.98
CA GLU A 21 -58.16 30.72 -4.58
C GLU A 21 -59.44 29.87 -4.35
N PRO A 22 -59.58 28.74 -5.07
CA PRO A 22 -59.23 27.48 -4.40
C PRO A 22 -58.56 26.41 -5.29
N ALA A 23 -57.58 25.74 -4.67
CA ALA A 23 -57.40 24.28 -4.58
C ALA A 23 -57.01 23.45 -5.82
N ALA A 24 -55.74 23.00 -5.77
CA ALA A 24 -55.28 21.62 -5.91
C ALA A 24 -55.44 20.88 -7.26
N GLU A 25 -54.36 20.91 -8.05
CA GLU A 25 -53.90 19.75 -8.82
C GLU A 25 -52.42 19.54 -8.46
N GLU A 26 -52.17 18.69 -7.46
CA GLU A 26 -50.81 18.33 -7.05
C GLU A 26 -50.16 17.48 -8.14
N GLY A 27 -48.98 17.93 -8.56
CA GLY A 27 -48.14 17.28 -9.55
C GLY A 27 -47.71 15.89 -9.09
N ARG A 28 -48.00 14.90 -9.92
CA ARG A 28 -47.46 13.55 -9.78
C ARG A 28 -45.95 13.60 -10.03
N ALA A 29 -45.16 13.47 -8.97
CA ALA A 29 -43.72 13.26 -9.06
C ALA A 29 -43.41 12.03 -9.94
N PRO A 30 -42.25 11.99 -10.63
CA PRO A 30 -41.90 10.87 -11.48
C PRO A 30 -41.62 9.63 -10.62
N ARG A 31 -42.58 8.70 -10.61
CA ARG A 31 -42.59 7.34 -10.05
C ARG A 31 -41.26 6.55 -10.17
N TRP A 32 -40.41 6.91 -11.11
CA TRP A 32 -39.09 6.30 -11.34
C TRP A 32 -38.06 6.60 -10.25
N ARG A 33 -38.16 7.74 -9.56
CA ARG A 33 -37.28 8.08 -8.43
C ARG A 33 -37.68 7.32 -7.18
N ASP A 34 -38.99 7.17 -6.96
CA ASP A 34 -39.52 6.41 -5.83
C ASP A 34 -39.20 4.90 -5.98
N GLU A 35 -39.30 4.33 -7.18
CA GLU A 35 -38.94 2.92 -7.45
C GLU A 35 -37.43 2.63 -7.31
N GLU A 36 -36.56 3.61 -7.60
CA GLU A 36 -35.10 3.48 -7.44
C GLU A 36 -34.70 3.60 -5.96
N GLU A 37 -35.29 4.56 -5.23
CA GLU A 37 -35.11 4.72 -3.77
C GLU A 37 -35.70 3.53 -2.97
N ASP A 38 -36.83 2.96 -3.42
CA ASP A 38 -37.42 1.74 -2.84
C ASP A 38 -36.52 0.51 -3.10
N SER A 39 -35.90 0.39 -4.29
CA SER A 39 -34.97 -0.71 -4.59
C SER A 39 -33.65 -0.61 -3.85
N GLU A 40 -33.11 0.60 -3.68
CA GLU A 40 -31.93 0.84 -2.85
C GLU A 40 -32.24 0.57 -1.37
N GLY A 41 -33.48 0.82 -0.93
CA GLY A 41 -33.96 0.46 0.41
C GLY A 41 -34.06 -1.06 0.62
N GLU A 42 -34.60 -1.80 -0.36
CA GLU A 42 -34.67 -3.26 -0.34
C GLU A 42 -33.26 -3.90 -0.32
N ASP A 43 -32.32 -3.41 -1.13
CA ASP A 43 -30.93 -3.89 -1.15
C ASP A 43 -30.20 -3.65 0.19
N LEU A 44 -30.44 -2.49 0.82
CA LEU A 44 -29.89 -2.17 2.15
C LEU A 44 -30.51 -3.03 3.24
N ASP A 45 -31.81 -3.29 3.18
CA ASP A 45 -32.50 -4.17 4.13
C ASP A 45 -32.03 -5.63 3.99
N GLU A 46 -31.79 -6.12 2.77
CA GLU A 46 -31.17 -7.44 2.53
C GLU A 46 -29.75 -7.51 3.09
N GLU A 47 -28.92 -6.48 2.88
CA GLU A 47 -27.56 -6.40 3.45
C GLU A 47 -27.58 -6.42 4.99
N ILE A 48 -28.51 -5.68 5.61
CA ILE A 48 -28.68 -5.65 7.06
C ILE A 48 -29.10 -7.02 7.60
N VAL A 49 -30.07 -7.69 6.94
CA VAL A 49 -30.53 -9.03 7.33
C VAL A 49 -29.41 -10.07 7.17
N GLU A 50 -28.62 -9.98 6.10
CA GLU A 50 -27.47 -10.86 5.91
C GLU A 50 -26.38 -10.64 6.96
N ASP A 51 -26.07 -9.39 7.30
CA ASP A 51 -25.08 -9.06 8.31
C ASP A 51 -25.56 -9.44 9.72
N GLU A 52 -26.86 -9.30 9.99
CA GLU A 52 -27.48 -9.77 11.21
C GLU A 52 -27.44 -11.31 11.29
N ALA A 53 -27.77 -12.03 10.21
CA ALA A 53 -27.65 -13.48 10.15
C ALA A 53 -26.20 -13.99 10.29
N LYS A 54 -25.22 -13.30 9.68
CA LYS A 54 -23.79 -13.60 9.86
C LYS A 54 -23.34 -13.36 11.29
N LYS A 55 -23.85 -12.31 11.93
CA LYS A 55 -23.55 -11.97 13.31
C LYS A 55 -24.20 -12.96 14.28
N GLU A 56 -25.45 -13.34 14.06
CA GLU A 56 -26.14 -14.39 14.82
C GLU A 56 -25.39 -15.72 14.69
N LEU A 57 -24.93 -16.10 13.50
CA LEU A 57 -24.14 -17.32 13.31
C LEU A 57 -22.76 -17.25 14.01
N MET A 58 -22.14 -16.08 14.07
CA MET A 58 -20.92 -15.88 14.86
C MET A 58 -21.18 -15.91 16.38
N GLU A 59 -22.31 -15.36 16.83
CA GLU A 59 -22.72 -15.37 18.23
C GLU A 59 -23.13 -16.77 18.68
N GLU A 60 -23.86 -17.52 17.86
CA GLU A 60 -24.22 -18.92 18.08
C GLU A 60 -22.97 -19.79 18.19
N LYS A 61 -22.01 -19.64 17.27
CA LYS A 61 -20.72 -20.32 17.35
C LYS A 61 -19.92 -19.95 18.61
N LYS A 62 -20.02 -18.69 19.06
CA LYS A 62 -19.35 -18.22 20.28
C LYS A 62 -20.03 -18.74 21.55
N VAL A 63 -21.34 -18.95 21.51
CA VAL A 63 -22.12 -19.58 22.59
C VAL A 63 -21.82 -21.09 22.63
N GLU A 64 -21.72 -21.75 21.48
CA GLU A 64 -21.30 -23.15 21.35
C GLU A 64 -19.86 -23.35 21.91
N ASP A 65 -18.93 -22.45 21.57
CA ASP A 65 -17.58 -22.41 22.17
C ASP A 65 -17.60 -22.16 23.70
N ALA A 66 -18.66 -21.52 24.23
CA ALA A 66 -18.82 -21.27 25.67
C ALA A 66 -19.51 -22.44 26.40
N GLU A 67 -20.38 -23.19 25.72
CA GLU A 67 -20.99 -24.44 26.21
C GLU A 67 -19.96 -25.59 26.28
N ASP A 68 -18.90 -25.54 25.47
CA ASP A 68 -17.71 -26.44 25.56
C ASP A 68 -16.86 -26.23 26.84
N TRP A 69 -17.22 -25.27 27.71
CA TRP A 69 -16.54 -25.08 29.00
C TRP A 69 -16.85 -26.20 30.02
N VAL A 70 -17.97 -26.91 29.86
CA VAL A 70 -18.36 -28.02 30.74
C VAL A 70 -17.93 -29.35 30.13
N ASN A 71 -16.69 -29.75 30.41
CA ASN A 71 -16.12 -31.04 29.98
C ASN A 71 -16.78 -32.19 30.75
N THR A 72 -17.91 -32.68 30.23
CA THR A 72 -18.65 -33.82 30.79
C THR A 72 -18.13 -35.10 30.15
N ASP A 73 -17.37 -35.88 30.90
CA ASP A 73 -16.54 -37.05 30.50
C ASP A 73 -17.34 -38.29 30.01
N ASP A 74 -18.63 -38.17 29.64
CA ASP A 74 -19.50 -39.36 29.51
C ASP A 74 -20.15 -39.56 28.12
N GLU A 75 -20.01 -38.65 27.14
CA GLU A 75 -20.68 -38.84 25.83
C GLU A 75 -19.90 -38.39 24.56
N ASN A 76 -18.66 -37.87 24.65
CA ASN A 76 -17.98 -37.22 23.50
C ASN A 76 -16.60 -37.81 23.08
N ASP A 77 -16.35 -39.09 23.34
CA ASP A 77 -15.07 -39.76 23.00
C ASP A 77 -14.75 -39.76 21.50
N GLU A 78 -15.78 -39.86 20.65
CA GLU A 78 -15.61 -39.92 19.19
C GLU A 78 -15.20 -38.55 18.63
N ALA A 79 -15.83 -37.45 19.05
CA ALA A 79 -15.40 -36.12 18.61
C ALA A 79 -14.04 -35.71 19.19
N ALA A 80 -13.72 -36.12 20.42
CA ALA A 80 -12.39 -35.95 21.00
C ALA A 80 -11.32 -36.71 20.18
N TYR A 81 -11.62 -37.94 19.73
CA TYR A 81 -10.76 -38.73 18.87
C TYR A 81 -10.61 -38.11 17.47
N GLU A 82 -11.69 -37.60 16.88
CA GLU A 82 -11.65 -36.89 15.60
C GLU A 82 -10.87 -35.58 15.70
N ALA A 83 -11.06 -34.79 16.75
CA ALA A 83 -10.29 -33.58 17.01
C ALA A 83 -8.80 -33.89 17.21
N TRP A 84 -8.49 -34.98 17.91
CA TRP A 84 -7.11 -35.50 18.02
C TRP A 84 -6.55 -35.88 16.65
N LYS A 85 -7.29 -36.64 15.85
CA LYS A 85 -6.91 -37.06 14.49
C LYS A 85 -6.69 -35.85 13.58
N LEU A 86 -7.52 -34.81 13.66
CA LEU A 86 -7.35 -33.57 12.90
C LEU A 86 -6.12 -32.79 13.32
N ARG A 87 -5.79 -32.75 14.62
CA ARG A 87 -4.53 -32.15 15.11
C ARG A 87 -3.32 -32.93 14.62
N GLU A 88 -3.39 -34.26 14.64
CA GLU A 88 -2.30 -35.12 14.18
C GLU A 88 -2.10 -35.04 12.67
N LEU A 89 -3.18 -35.06 11.88
CA LEU A 89 -3.13 -34.80 10.44
C LEU A 89 -2.59 -33.41 10.12
N ARG A 90 -2.91 -32.38 10.92
CA ARG A 90 -2.32 -31.04 10.77
C ARG A 90 -0.82 -31.03 11.01
N ARG A 91 -0.30 -31.84 11.94
CA ARG A 91 1.15 -31.97 12.17
C ARG A 91 1.83 -32.63 10.98
N ILE A 92 1.32 -33.79 10.54
CA ILE A 92 1.85 -34.51 9.38
C ILE A 92 1.80 -33.63 8.13
N LYS A 93 0.72 -32.88 7.95
CA LYS A 93 0.57 -31.91 6.85
C LYS A 93 1.63 -30.82 6.93
N ARG A 94 1.89 -30.22 8.11
CA ARG A 94 2.94 -29.20 8.27
C ARG A 94 4.30 -29.72 7.83
N ASP A 95 4.69 -30.91 8.30
CA ASP A 95 6.00 -31.50 7.98
C ASP A 95 6.12 -31.80 6.48
N LYS A 96 5.04 -32.24 5.83
CA LYS A 96 4.99 -32.49 4.39
C LYS A 96 5.02 -31.19 3.59
N ASP A 97 4.25 -30.19 4.01
CA ASP A 97 4.16 -28.88 3.37
C ASP A 97 5.52 -28.16 3.46
N GLU A 98 6.21 -28.21 4.59
CA GLU A 98 7.57 -27.64 4.76
C GLU A 98 8.57 -28.27 3.78
N LYS A 99 8.53 -29.61 3.62
CA LYS A 99 9.38 -30.30 2.66
C LYS A 99 9.05 -29.95 1.22
N GLU A 100 7.76 -29.90 0.87
CA GLU A 100 7.31 -29.52 -0.46
C GLU A 100 7.66 -28.06 -0.77
N GLN A 101 7.54 -27.15 0.20
CA GLN A 101 7.96 -25.76 0.06
C GLN A 101 9.45 -25.66 -0.22
N TYR A 102 10.30 -26.39 0.51
CA TYR A 102 11.73 -26.43 0.25
C TYR A 102 12.08 -26.95 -1.15
N GLU A 103 11.41 -28.03 -1.59
CA GLU A 103 11.59 -28.57 -2.94
C GLU A 103 11.11 -27.58 -4.01
N ARG A 104 9.99 -26.90 -3.77
CA ARG A 104 9.43 -25.88 -4.67
C ARG A 104 10.35 -24.68 -4.80
N GLU A 105 10.85 -24.15 -3.69
CA GLU A 105 11.83 -23.05 -3.68
C GLU A 105 13.10 -23.46 -4.42
N ARG A 106 13.59 -24.69 -4.21
CA ARG A 106 14.75 -25.20 -4.92
C ARG A 106 14.51 -25.29 -6.43
N MET A 107 13.36 -25.80 -6.87
CA MET A 107 13.00 -25.87 -8.28
C MET A 107 12.81 -24.48 -8.90
N GLU A 108 12.28 -23.51 -8.15
CA GLU A 108 12.16 -22.12 -8.58
C GLU A 108 13.53 -21.46 -8.72
N VAL A 109 14.43 -21.70 -7.76
CA VAL A 109 15.82 -21.25 -7.86
C VAL A 109 16.50 -21.87 -9.08
N GLU A 110 16.38 -23.18 -9.30
CA GLU A 110 16.94 -23.87 -10.48
C GLU A 110 16.34 -23.34 -11.79
N ARG A 111 15.02 -23.07 -11.83
CA ARG A 111 14.35 -22.39 -12.94
C ARG A 111 14.99 -21.03 -13.19
N MET A 112 15.08 -20.17 -12.18
CA MET A 112 15.68 -18.83 -12.26
C MET A 112 17.16 -18.87 -12.66
N HIS A 113 17.88 -19.93 -12.34
CA HIS A 113 19.24 -20.15 -12.82
C HIS A 113 19.28 -20.58 -14.29
N SER A 114 18.32 -21.39 -14.76
CA SER A 114 18.24 -21.82 -16.15
C SER A 114 17.78 -20.72 -17.13
N MET A 115 16.97 -19.76 -16.68
CA MET A 115 16.43 -18.67 -17.49
C MET A 115 17.51 -17.67 -17.95
N THR A 116 17.30 -17.07 -19.12
CA THR A 116 18.15 -16.00 -19.65
C THR A 116 17.85 -14.65 -18.98
N GLU A 117 18.78 -13.69 -19.09
CA GLU A 117 18.63 -12.38 -18.43
C GLU A 117 17.53 -11.51 -19.06
N GLU A 118 17.18 -11.74 -20.33
CA GLU A 118 16.08 -11.04 -21.01
C GLU A 118 14.72 -11.55 -20.51
N GLU A 119 14.57 -12.87 -20.38
CA GLU A 119 13.37 -13.49 -19.83
C GLU A 119 13.19 -13.13 -18.34
N ARG A 120 14.28 -13.11 -17.56
CA ARG A 120 14.25 -12.67 -16.15
C ARG A 120 13.73 -11.23 -16.01
N ARG A 121 14.17 -10.31 -16.87
CA ARG A 121 13.67 -8.92 -16.85
C ARG A 121 12.21 -8.83 -17.27
N ALA A 122 11.75 -9.65 -18.21
CA ALA A 122 10.35 -9.72 -18.61
C ALA A 122 9.47 -10.29 -17.48
N GLU A 123 9.91 -11.36 -16.82
CA GLU A 123 9.21 -11.96 -15.68
C GLU A 123 9.14 -11.00 -14.48
N LEU A 124 10.23 -10.30 -14.15
CA LEU A 124 10.21 -9.29 -13.08
C LEU A 124 9.29 -8.10 -13.40
N ARG A 125 9.10 -7.79 -14.69
CA ARG A 125 8.17 -6.75 -15.11
C ARG A 125 6.72 -7.23 -15.05
N ALA A 126 6.47 -8.49 -15.42
CA ALA A 126 5.15 -9.11 -15.39
C ALA A 126 4.70 -9.44 -13.96
N ASN A 127 5.64 -9.86 -13.11
CA ASN A 127 5.42 -10.18 -11.71
C ASN A 127 6.30 -9.27 -10.83
N PRO A 128 5.87 -8.01 -10.60
CA PRO A 128 6.60 -7.11 -9.74
C PRO A 128 6.60 -7.65 -8.31
N ARG A 129 7.76 -7.58 -7.64
CA ARG A 129 7.90 -8.01 -6.26
C ARG A 129 6.91 -7.27 -5.36
N VAL A 130 5.91 -7.98 -4.86
CA VAL A 130 4.93 -7.44 -3.91
C VAL A 130 5.61 -7.29 -2.55
N VAL A 131 5.71 -6.05 -2.07
CA VAL A 131 6.22 -5.75 -0.72
C VAL A 131 5.03 -5.32 0.11
N THR A 132 4.49 -6.24 0.91
CA THR A 132 3.29 -6.01 1.72
C THR A 132 3.52 -4.95 2.80
N ASN A 133 4.73 -4.88 3.35
CA ASN A 133 5.14 -3.91 4.38
C ASN A 133 5.81 -2.63 3.83
N LYS A 134 5.39 -2.17 2.65
CA LYS A 134 5.89 -0.93 2.04
C LYS A 134 5.42 0.27 2.85
N ALA A 135 6.36 0.93 3.55
CA ALA A 135 6.07 2.14 4.29
C ALA A 135 5.68 3.28 3.33
N SER A 136 4.56 3.94 3.60
CA SER A 136 4.23 5.21 2.95
C SER A 136 5.22 6.26 3.44
N LYS A 137 6.16 6.67 2.57
CA LYS A 137 7.08 7.78 2.84
C LYS A 137 6.52 9.03 2.18
N GLY A 138 6.12 10.00 2.98
CA GLY A 138 5.77 11.34 2.50
C GLY A 138 7.01 12.15 2.11
N LYS A 139 6.76 13.38 1.64
CA LYS A 139 7.82 14.34 1.31
C LYS A 139 8.33 14.99 2.61
N TYR A 140 9.61 14.73 2.92
CA TYR A 140 10.26 15.34 4.07
C TYR A 140 10.43 16.87 3.88
N LYS A 141 10.27 17.61 4.98
CA LYS A 141 10.61 19.03 5.04
C LYS A 141 12.12 19.24 5.07
N PHE A 142 12.57 20.44 4.71
CA PHE A 142 13.98 20.79 4.72
C PHE A 142 14.57 20.63 6.14
N LEU A 143 15.68 19.89 6.24
CA LEU A 143 16.37 19.60 7.49
C LEU A 143 15.59 18.77 8.53
N GLN A 144 14.49 18.14 8.14
CA GLN A 144 13.72 17.25 9.00
C GLN A 144 14.56 16.05 9.47
N LYS A 145 14.34 15.60 10.69
CA LYS A 145 14.99 14.41 11.23
C LYS A 145 14.35 13.15 10.66
N TYR A 146 15.19 12.27 10.12
CA TYR A 146 14.77 10.95 9.69
C TYR A 146 14.69 10.02 10.90
N TYR A 147 13.54 9.37 11.05
CA TYR A 147 13.33 8.27 11.99
C TYR A 147 13.20 6.98 11.18
N HIS A 148 14.08 6.03 11.46
CA HIS A 148 14.04 4.71 10.85
C HIS A 148 12.99 3.86 11.58
N ARG A 149 12.02 3.29 10.86
CA ARG A 149 10.95 2.43 11.43
C ARG A 149 11.48 1.24 12.21
N GLY A 150 12.64 0.72 11.82
CA GLY A 150 13.22 -0.53 12.33
C GLY A 150 13.30 -1.58 11.22
N ALA A 151 14.17 -2.58 11.40
CA ALA A 151 14.32 -3.71 10.48
C ALA A 151 13.79 -5.03 11.06
N PHE A 152 13.47 -5.05 12.35
CA PHE A 152 12.99 -6.22 13.08
C PHE A 152 11.46 -6.28 13.09
N PHE A 153 10.91 -7.48 13.25
CA PHE A 153 9.46 -7.73 13.37
C PHE A 153 8.61 -7.27 12.17
N LEU A 154 9.22 -7.11 11.00
CA LEU A 154 8.53 -6.76 9.75
C LEU A 154 7.92 -7.97 9.03
N GLU A 155 8.00 -9.17 9.62
CA GLU A 155 7.32 -10.36 9.14
C GLU A 155 5.83 -10.33 9.52
N GLN A 156 5.54 -9.86 10.73
CA GLN A 156 4.17 -9.71 11.20
C GLN A 156 3.56 -8.43 10.61
N GLU A 157 2.42 -8.59 9.96
CA GLU A 157 1.70 -7.47 9.33
C GLU A 157 0.88 -6.68 10.34
N ASP A 158 1.55 -6.06 11.31
CA ASP A 158 0.87 -5.19 12.27
C ASP A 158 0.59 -3.82 11.65
N ASN A 159 -0.64 -3.34 11.83
CA ASN A 159 -1.08 -2.03 11.35
C ASN A 159 -0.22 -0.87 11.89
N VAL A 160 0.44 -1.06 13.04
CA VAL A 160 1.35 -0.06 13.62
C VAL A 160 2.55 0.23 12.70
N TYR A 161 3.10 -0.79 12.04
CA TYR A 161 4.26 -0.62 11.15
C TYR A 161 3.89 -0.05 9.79
N LYS A 162 2.61 -0.04 9.42
CA LYS A 162 2.10 0.57 8.17
C LYS A 162 1.89 2.09 8.30
N ARG A 163 2.02 2.66 9.51
CA ARG A 163 1.87 4.10 9.76
C ARG A 163 2.93 4.93 9.05
N ASP A 164 2.60 6.18 8.80
CA ASP A 164 3.54 7.15 8.26
C ASP A 164 4.53 7.63 9.33
N PHE A 165 5.80 7.20 9.21
CA PHE A 165 6.91 7.63 10.06
C PHE A 165 7.67 8.86 9.51
N SER A 166 7.21 9.41 8.39
CA SER A 166 7.79 10.59 7.75
C SER A 166 7.18 11.91 8.21
N ALA A 167 6.18 11.87 9.10
CA ALA A 167 5.55 13.06 9.65
C ALA A 167 6.58 13.96 10.39
N PRO A 168 6.47 15.29 10.27
CA PRO A 168 7.33 16.21 11.01
C PRO A 168 7.07 16.07 12.51
N THR A 169 8.14 15.89 13.28
CA THR A 169 8.06 15.75 14.74
C THR A 169 8.60 17.00 15.42
N LEU A 170 7.91 17.47 16.46
CA LEU A 170 8.39 18.50 17.39
C LEU A 170 8.94 19.75 16.67
N GLU A 171 10.27 19.94 16.63
CA GLU A 171 10.97 21.06 16.01
C GLU A 171 10.83 21.14 14.47
N ASP A 172 10.42 20.05 13.82
CA ASP A 172 10.30 19.98 12.35
C ASP A 172 8.92 20.44 11.83
N HIS A 173 8.03 20.90 12.71
CA HIS A 173 6.77 21.53 12.28
C HIS A 173 7.03 22.83 11.53
N PHE A 174 8.04 23.59 11.96
CA PHE A 174 8.43 24.87 11.36
C PHE A 174 9.22 24.67 10.06
N ASP A 175 8.94 25.51 9.06
CA ASP A 175 9.68 25.48 7.80
C ASP A 175 11.05 26.15 7.94
N LYS A 176 12.11 25.37 7.86
CA LYS A 176 13.49 25.86 8.02
C LYS A 176 14.03 26.53 6.76
N THR A 177 13.30 26.53 5.65
CA THR A 177 13.73 27.18 4.40
C THR A 177 13.69 28.72 4.47
N ILE A 178 12.75 29.27 5.26
CA ILE A 178 12.62 30.72 5.46
C ILE A 178 13.72 31.31 6.37
N LEU A 179 14.50 30.44 7.02
CA LEU A 179 15.63 30.88 7.85
C LEU A 179 16.77 31.42 6.99
N PRO A 180 17.56 32.39 7.48
CA PRO A 180 18.78 32.82 6.82
C PRO A 180 19.75 31.66 6.58
N LYS A 181 20.52 31.69 5.48
CA LYS A 181 21.41 30.58 5.06
C LYS A 181 22.36 30.10 6.17
N VAL A 182 22.84 31.01 7.03
CA VAL A 182 23.73 30.68 8.16
C VAL A 182 23.02 29.82 9.22
N MET A 183 21.70 29.97 9.37
CA MET A 183 20.85 29.23 10.30
C MET A 183 20.24 27.96 9.70
N GLN A 184 20.35 27.74 8.38
CA GLN A 184 19.86 26.54 7.66
C GLN A 184 20.74 25.30 7.95
N VAL A 185 20.97 25.00 9.23
CA VAL A 185 21.84 23.92 9.72
C VAL A 185 21.19 23.18 10.89
N LYS A 186 21.42 21.87 10.99
CA LYS A 186 20.65 20.97 11.89
C LYS A 186 20.92 21.16 13.39
N ASN A 187 22.01 21.83 13.75
CA ASN A 187 22.44 22.09 15.13
C ASN A 187 23.07 23.49 15.23
N PHE A 188 22.32 24.53 14.86
CA PHE A 188 22.82 25.91 14.94
C PHE A 188 23.17 26.29 16.40
N GLY A 189 24.34 26.89 16.62
CA GLY A 189 24.78 27.33 17.95
C GLY A 189 25.32 26.25 18.90
N ARG A 190 25.37 24.96 18.49
CA ARG A 190 25.98 23.88 19.29
C ARG A 190 27.45 23.64 18.92
N SER A 191 28.28 23.38 19.94
CA SER A 191 29.65 22.91 19.74
C SER A 191 29.64 21.49 19.13
N GLY A 192 30.62 21.18 18.27
CA GLY A 192 30.71 19.88 17.59
C GLY A 192 29.90 19.74 16.30
N ARG A 193 29.45 20.86 15.68
CA ARG A 193 28.76 20.83 14.40
C ARG A 193 29.69 20.38 13.25
N THR A 194 29.21 19.47 12.41
CA THR A 194 29.88 19.08 11.17
C THR A 194 29.93 20.26 10.18
N LYS A 195 31.00 20.33 9.36
CA LYS A 195 31.17 21.32 8.29
C LYS A 195 30.13 21.15 7.18
N TYR A 196 29.78 19.91 6.88
CA TYR A 196 28.82 19.52 5.85
C TYR A 196 27.37 19.62 6.35
N THR A 197 26.47 20.08 5.47
CA THR A 197 25.07 20.43 5.78
C THR A 197 24.11 19.28 5.51
N HIS A 198 23.87 18.96 4.24
CA HIS A 198 23.02 17.88 3.77
C HIS A 198 23.57 17.31 2.46
N LEU A 199 23.28 16.03 2.18
CA LEU A 199 23.85 15.30 1.04
C LEU A 199 23.63 16.06 -0.28
N VAL A 200 22.43 16.61 -0.49
CA VAL A 200 22.08 17.34 -1.72
C VAL A 200 22.98 18.56 -1.98
N ASP A 201 23.50 19.23 -0.95
CA ASP A 201 24.39 20.40 -1.10
C ASP A 201 25.85 20.00 -1.31
N GLN A 202 26.17 18.73 -1.00
CA GLN A 202 27.51 18.15 -1.16
C GLN A 202 27.56 17.18 -2.34
N ASP A 203 26.42 16.93 -2.98
CA ASP A 203 26.30 16.04 -4.11
C ASP A 203 26.87 16.75 -5.33
N THR A 204 27.99 16.24 -5.83
CA THR A 204 28.69 16.76 -7.00
C THR A 204 28.30 16.02 -8.28
N THR A 205 27.29 15.16 -8.22
CA THR A 205 26.80 14.45 -9.41
C THR A 205 26.25 15.46 -10.43
N LEU A 206 26.83 15.43 -11.64
CA LEU A 206 26.39 16.25 -12.75
C LEU A 206 25.29 15.48 -13.51
N PHE A 207 24.03 15.71 -13.14
CA PHE A 207 22.88 15.08 -13.81
C PHE A 207 22.76 15.46 -15.30
N ASP A 208 23.37 16.56 -15.71
CA ASP A 208 23.45 17.01 -17.11
C ASP A 208 24.64 16.40 -17.87
N SER A 209 25.35 15.42 -17.29
CA SER A 209 26.45 14.76 -17.99
C SER A 209 25.91 13.98 -19.19
N PRO A 210 26.45 14.20 -20.41
CA PRO A 210 26.05 13.45 -21.59
C PRO A 210 26.15 11.94 -21.41
N TRP A 211 27.04 11.44 -20.54
CA TRP A 211 27.22 10.02 -20.21
C TRP A 211 26.11 9.40 -19.36
N MET A 212 25.32 10.22 -18.66
CA MET A 212 24.17 9.77 -17.86
C MET A 212 22.86 9.83 -18.66
N SER A 213 22.85 10.48 -19.82
CA SER A 213 21.66 10.56 -20.66
C SER A 213 21.32 9.20 -21.28
N GLU A 214 20.06 8.78 -21.20
CA GLU A 214 19.56 7.56 -21.87
C GLU A 214 19.30 7.80 -23.37
N THR A 215 20.26 8.40 -24.06
CA THR A 215 20.17 8.63 -25.50
C THR A 215 20.46 7.33 -26.25
N ALA A 216 19.77 7.08 -27.37
CA ALA A 216 19.99 5.88 -28.20
C ALA A 216 21.46 5.68 -28.63
N GLN A 217 22.22 6.77 -28.77
CA GLN A 217 23.65 6.74 -29.05
C GLN A 217 24.47 6.21 -27.85
N ASN A 218 24.10 6.58 -26.63
CA ASN A 218 24.73 6.05 -25.42
C ASN A 218 24.42 4.59 -25.21
N LEU A 219 23.18 4.13 -25.45
CA LEU A 219 22.87 2.70 -25.37
C LEU A 219 23.71 1.89 -26.35
N LYS A 220 23.91 2.38 -27.59
CA LYS A 220 24.78 1.74 -28.58
C LYS A 220 26.25 1.74 -28.15
N PHE A 221 26.74 2.84 -27.60
CA PHE A 221 28.10 2.93 -27.05
C PHE A 221 28.29 1.97 -25.87
N HIS A 222 27.33 1.90 -24.96
CA HIS A 222 27.35 1.00 -23.81
C HIS A 222 27.27 -0.48 -24.23
N ALA A 223 26.50 -0.83 -25.25
CA ALA A 223 26.42 -2.20 -25.75
C ALA A 223 27.69 -2.64 -26.51
N ASN A 224 28.29 -1.75 -27.30
CA ASN A 224 29.36 -2.12 -28.23
C ASN A 224 30.77 -1.82 -27.70
N GLN A 225 30.95 -0.68 -27.04
CA GLN A 225 32.26 -0.09 -26.74
C GLN A 225 32.62 -0.15 -25.25
N ALA A 226 31.63 -0.16 -24.36
CA ALA A 226 31.88 -0.22 -22.93
C ALA A 226 32.21 -1.65 -22.49
N GLY A 227 33.34 -1.80 -21.82
CA GLY A 227 33.75 -3.07 -21.23
C GLY A 227 32.82 -3.49 -20.09
N GLY A 228 32.48 -4.79 -20.02
CA GLY A 228 31.66 -5.35 -18.94
C GLY A 228 30.14 -5.37 -19.18
N MET A 229 29.64 -4.78 -20.27
CA MET A 229 28.20 -4.82 -20.61
C MET A 229 27.81 -5.95 -21.59
N LYS A 230 28.79 -6.68 -22.13
CA LYS A 230 28.49 -7.88 -22.94
C LYS A 230 27.99 -8.99 -22.02
N GLN A 231 26.80 -9.52 -22.31
CA GLN A 231 26.15 -10.62 -21.59
C GLN A 231 26.82 -11.99 -21.87
N VAL A 232 28.15 -12.03 -21.89
CA VAL A 232 28.92 -13.28 -22.03
C VAL A 232 29.52 -13.57 -20.66
N PHE A 233 28.76 -14.28 -19.83
CA PHE A 233 29.20 -14.75 -18.54
C PHE A 233 29.57 -16.23 -18.63
N ASP A 234 30.87 -16.54 -18.49
CA ASP A 234 31.28 -17.89 -18.11
C ASP A 234 30.81 -18.12 -16.68
N ARG A 235 29.65 -18.76 -16.53
CA ARG A 235 29.13 -19.15 -15.22
C ARG A 235 30.12 -20.15 -14.63
N PRO A 236 30.77 -19.87 -13.49
CA PRO A 236 31.70 -20.81 -12.89
C PRO A 236 30.93 -22.09 -12.56
N THR A 237 31.25 -23.18 -13.26
CA THR A 237 30.66 -24.50 -13.00
C THR A 237 30.87 -24.83 -11.53
N ALA A 238 29.80 -25.19 -10.81
CA ALA A 238 29.85 -25.50 -9.38
C ALA A 238 31.06 -26.40 -9.07
N LYS A 239 32.02 -25.90 -8.28
CA LYS A 239 33.17 -26.70 -7.84
C LYS A 239 32.63 -27.94 -7.14
N LYS A 240 32.84 -29.14 -7.72
CA LYS A 240 32.55 -30.41 -7.07
C LYS A 240 33.20 -30.41 -5.68
N ARG A 241 32.40 -30.47 -4.62
CA ARG A 241 32.90 -30.68 -3.26
C ARG A 241 33.61 -32.02 -3.27
N LYS A 242 34.90 -32.04 -2.92
CA LYS A 242 35.66 -33.28 -2.73
C LYS A 242 35.03 -34.02 -1.56
N THR A 243 34.29 -35.09 -1.83
CA THR A 243 33.91 -36.06 -0.79
C THR A 243 35.18 -36.80 -0.39
N ALA A 244 35.56 -36.70 0.88
CA ALA A 244 36.68 -37.48 1.40
C ALA A 244 36.34 -38.98 1.33
N PRO A 245 37.27 -39.84 0.90
CA PRO A 245 37.06 -41.28 0.99
C PRO A 245 37.05 -41.70 2.46
N THR A 246 35.99 -42.40 2.86
CA THR A 246 35.85 -43.16 4.10
C THR A 246 36.97 -44.18 4.28
#